data_AF-A0A519Y1Y2-F1
#
_entry.id   AF-A0A519Y1Y2-F1
#
_cell.length_a   1.000
_cell.length_b   1.000
_cell.length_c   1.000
_cell.angle_alpha   90.00
_cell.angle_beta   90.00
_cell.angle_gamma   90.00
#
_symmetry.space_group_name_H-M   'P 1'
#
loop_
_entity.id
_entity.type
_entity.pdbx_description
1 polymer ?
#
loop_
_entity_poly.entity_id
_entity_poly.type
_entity_poly.pdbx_seq_one_letter_code
_entity_poly.pdbx_strand_id
1 'polypeptide(L)'
;MKFNLISDYKPTGDQPGAIKQLVEGVNAAEHYQTLLGVTGSGKTFTIANVIEQTQKPTLILSHNKTLAAQLYGEMKQFFPENAVNYFVSYYDYYQPEAYMPTTNTYIEKDLQINEEIEKLRLRSTSSLISGRRDVIIVSSISCIYGMGNPEDFSKSVYRFGVGTRVSRNAFLHHLVEILYARTINDFKRGTFRVKGDTVDIYPAYMDHAYRISFFGDDIEELTAIDPITGKTIEKLEDISIYPANLFVTPKDRFNQSIWGIQEELEVRKNQLLGDGLNLEAKRLEERVNFDIEMMKELGYCSGIENYSRFFDGRTPGMRPFCLLDYFPDDYLMVIDESHVTVPQIRAMYGGDR
;
A
#
# COMPACT_ATOMS: atom_id res chain seq x y z
N MET A 1 -12.14 -1.11 18.19
CA MET A 1 -11.65 -2.50 18.18
C MET A 1 -10.37 -2.55 18.98
N LYS A 2 -10.11 -3.64 19.71
CA LYS A 2 -8.94 -3.82 20.58
C LYS A 2 -8.13 -5.03 20.11
N PHE A 3 -6.82 -5.00 20.31
CA PHE A 3 -5.99 -6.20 20.16
C PHE A 3 -6.40 -7.24 21.21
N ASN A 4 -6.51 -8.50 20.77
CA ASN A 4 -6.85 -9.65 21.59
C ASN A 4 -5.81 -10.75 21.36
N LEU A 5 -4.90 -10.95 22.31
CA LEU A 5 -3.86 -11.97 22.23
C LEU A 5 -4.44 -13.34 22.58
N ILE A 6 -4.42 -14.26 21.62
CA ILE A 6 -4.84 -15.65 21.82
C ILE A 6 -3.60 -16.54 21.85
N SER A 7 -3.36 -17.20 22.98
CA SER A 7 -2.25 -18.13 23.13
C SER A 7 -2.51 -19.13 24.27
N ASP A 8 -2.03 -20.36 24.08
CA ASP A 8 -1.95 -21.37 25.16
C ASP A 8 -0.79 -21.10 26.12
N TYR A 9 0.14 -20.22 25.74
CA TYR A 9 1.30 -19.85 26.54
C TYR A 9 0.98 -18.69 27.49
N LYS A 10 1.67 -18.66 28.63
CA LYS A 10 1.72 -17.49 29.52
C LYS A 10 3.15 -16.96 29.54
N PRO A 11 3.36 -15.64 29.73
CA PRO A 11 4.71 -15.11 29.92
C PRO A 11 5.42 -15.82 31.07
N THR A 12 6.62 -16.35 30.80
CA THR A 12 7.44 -17.09 31.78
C THR A 12 8.88 -16.61 31.79
N GLY A 13 9.68 -17.04 32.78
CA GLY A 13 11.07 -16.60 32.94
C GLY A 13 11.15 -15.09 33.10
N ASP A 14 12.01 -14.44 32.30
CA ASP A 14 12.21 -12.99 32.31
C ASP A 14 11.17 -12.20 31.49
N GLN A 15 10.32 -12.89 30.71
CA GLN A 15 9.33 -12.24 29.84
C GLN A 15 8.39 -11.28 30.60
N PRO A 16 7.81 -11.62 31.78
CA PRO A 16 6.92 -10.70 32.50
C PRO A 16 7.60 -9.37 32.87
N GLY A 17 8.87 -9.43 33.29
CA GLY A 17 9.65 -8.25 33.65
C GLY A 17 9.98 -7.40 32.42
N ALA A 18 10.35 -8.03 31.31
CA ALA A 18 10.63 -7.34 30.04
C ALA A 18 9.38 -6.67 29.46
N ILE A 19 8.24 -7.38 29.44
CA ILE A 19 6.95 -6.84 28.96
C ILE A 19 6.58 -5.61 29.80
N LYS A 20 6.64 -5.72 31.13
CA LYS A 20 6.31 -4.61 32.03
C LYS A 20 7.15 -3.37 31.74
N GLN A 21 8.47 -3.51 31.64
CA GLN A 21 9.37 -2.38 31.37
C GLN A 21 9.08 -1.73 30.01
N LEU A 22 8.86 -2.54 28.97
CA LEU A 22 8.54 -2.02 27.64
C LEU A 22 7.21 -1.25 27.61
N VAL A 23 6.18 -1.79 28.27
CA VAL A 23 4.87 -1.14 28.38
C VAL A 23 4.95 0.16 29.17
N GLU A 24 5.70 0.17 30.29
CA GLU A 24 5.96 1.38 31.08
C GLU A 24 6.67 2.46 30.25
N GLY A 25 7.72 2.10 29.50
CA GLY A 25 8.42 3.03 28.61
C GLY A 25 7.52 3.59 27.50
N VAL A 26 6.68 2.74 26.88
CA VAL A 26 5.73 3.20 25.85
C VAL A 26 4.71 4.18 26.44
N ASN A 27 4.19 3.91 27.64
CA ASN A 27 3.24 4.78 28.33
C ASN A 27 3.89 6.07 28.84
N ALA A 28 5.18 6.05 29.15
CA ALA A 28 5.99 7.23 29.47
C ALA A 28 6.44 8.03 28.23
N ALA A 29 6.02 7.63 27.02
CA ALA A 29 6.41 8.23 25.75
C ALA A 29 7.93 8.19 25.49
N GLU A 30 8.62 7.16 25.97
CA GLU A 30 10.01 6.91 25.60
C GLU A 30 10.11 6.54 24.11
N HIS A 31 10.83 7.36 23.35
CA HIS A 31 10.94 7.20 21.89
C HIS A 31 11.75 5.96 21.47
N TYR A 32 12.75 5.56 22.25
CA TYR A 32 13.66 4.48 21.91
C TYR A 32 13.85 3.53 23.08
N GLN A 33 13.55 2.25 22.85
CA GLN A 33 13.73 1.17 23.81
C GLN A 33 14.39 -0.02 23.12
N THR A 34 15.12 -0.84 23.86
CA THR A 34 15.83 -2.00 23.30
C THR A 34 15.54 -3.25 24.13
N LEU A 35 14.90 -4.24 23.51
CA LEU A 35 14.75 -5.57 24.08
C LEU A 35 16.00 -6.41 23.78
N LEU A 36 16.90 -6.53 24.75
CA LEU A 36 18.07 -7.41 24.65
C LEU A 36 17.67 -8.87 24.97
N GLY A 37 17.05 -9.55 23.99
CA GLY A 37 16.61 -10.93 24.14
C GLY A 37 17.55 -11.95 23.48
N VAL A 38 17.93 -12.99 24.21
CA VAL A 38 18.70 -14.12 23.65
C VAL A 38 17.87 -14.92 22.62
N THR A 39 18.52 -15.62 21.71
CA THR A 39 17.83 -16.49 20.74
C THR A 39 17.03 -17.58 21.48
N GLY A 40 15.81 -17.84 21.00
CA GLY A 40 14.91 -18.83 21.63
C GLY A 40 14.17 -18.35 22.88
N SER A 41 14.38 -17.12 23.35
CA SER A 41 13.68 -16.56 24.54
C SER A 41 12.20 -16.19 24.31
N GLY A 42 11.65 -16.43 23.11
CA GLY A 42 10.26 -16.07 22.78
C GLY A 42 10.04 -14.56 22.57
N LYS A 43 11.00 -13.87 21.92
CA LYS A 43 10.93 -12.42 21.65
C LYS A 43 9.61 -12.00 20.97
N THR A 44 9.14 -12.76 19.98
CA THR A 44 7.86 -12.47 19.31
C THR A 44 6.69 -12.44 20.30
N PHE A 45 6.62 -13.41 21.20
CA PHE A 45 5.55 -13.48 22.20
C PHE A 45 5.63 -12.34 23.22
N THR A 46 6.84 -11.94 23.63
CA THR A 46 7.06 -10.72 24.43
C THR A 46 6.50 -9.49 23.73
N ILE A 47 6.82 -9.30 22.44
CA ILE A 47 6.31 -8.16 21.66
C ILE A 47 4.80 -8.24 21.47
N ALA A 48 4.21 -9.41 21.24
CA ALA A 48 2.76 -9.58 21.14
C ALA A 48 2.05 -9.10 22.44
N ASN A 49 2.58 -9.44 23.61
CA ASN A 49 2.06 -8.95 24.88
C ASN A 49 2.18 -7.42 25.01
N VAL A 50 3.27 -6.81 24.52
CA VAL A 50 3.42 -5.35 24.50
C VAL A 50 2.39 -4.68 23.58
N ILE A 51 2.14 -5.24 22.39
CA ILE A 51 1.13 -4.74 21.46
C ILE A 51 -0.27 -4.80 22.09
N GLU A 52 -0.61 -5.94 22.71
CA GLU A 52 -1.89 -6.09 23.40
C GLU A 52 -2.03 -5.11 24.58
N GLN A 53 -1.00 -4.89 25.39
CA GLN A 53 -1.13 -3.99 26.55
C GLN A 53 -1.15 -2.51 26.17
N THR A 54 -0.46 -2.13 25.10
CA THR A 54 -0.37 -0.73 24.65
C THR A 54 -1.50 -0.33 23.71
N GLN A 55 -2.14 -1.29 23.04
CA GLN A 55 -3.27 -1.07 22.13
C GLN A 55 -2.96 -0.08 20.97
N LYS A 56 -1.70 -0.05 20.53
CA LYS A 56 -1.23 0.83 19.45
C LYS A 56 -1.12 0.08 18.12
N PRO A 57 -1.58 0.66 17.00
CA PRO A 57 -1.25 0.14 15.67
C PRO A 57 0.26 -0.06 15.57
N THR A 58 0.70 -1.19 15.02
CA THR A 58 2.11 -1.58 15.10
C THR A 58 2.68 -1.92 13.72
N LEU A 59 3.83 -1.32 13.39
CA LEU A 59 4.68 -1.72 12.28
C LEU A 59 5.82 -2.59 12.81
N ILE A 60 5.95 -3.81 12.29
CA ILE A 60 7.07 -4.70 12.57
C ILE A 60 7.95 -4.77 11.33
N LEU A 61 9.19 -4.31 11.45
CA LEU A 61 10.14 -4.24 10.35
C LEU A 61 11.19 -5.34 10.47
N SER A 62 11.37 -6.14 9.41
CA SER A 62 12.43 -7.14 9.33
C SER A 62 13.28 -6.96 8.07
N HIS A 63 14.57 -7.31 8.13
CA HIS A 63 15.53 -7.05 7.06
C HIS A 63 15.40 -7.99 5.84
N ASN A 64 14.63 -9.06 5.94
CA ASN A 64 14.45 -10.01 4.84
C ASN A 64 13.01 -10.57 4.77
N LYS A 65 12.61 -11.03 3.56
CA LYS A 65 11.25 -11.55 3.30
C LYS A 65 10.94 -12.82 4.10
N THR A 66 11.93 -13.66 4.40
CA THR A 66 11.73 -14.94 5.10
C THR A 66 11.36 -14.73 6.57
N LEU A 67 12.12 -13.91 7.30
CA LEU A 67 11.80 -13.54 8.68
C LEU A 67 10.51 -12.74 8.75
N ALA A 68 10.27 -11.82 7.81
CA ALA A 68 9.01 -11.10 7.73
C ALA A 68 7.80 -12.06 7.58
N ALA A 69 7.92 -13.09 6.73
CA ALA A 69 6.85 -14.08 6.57
C ALA A 69 6.65 -14.94 7.84
N GLN A 70 7.73 -15.29 8.54
CA GLN A 70 7.65 -16.01 9.83
C GLN A 70 6.93 -15.16 10.89
N LEU A 71 7.36 -13.91 11.08
CA LEU A 71 6.73 -12.97 12.01
C LEU A 71 5.27 -12.70 11.66
N TYR A 72 4.93 -12.59 10.37
CA TYR A 72 3.55 -12.47 9.93
C TYR A 72 2.71 -13.70 10.32
N GLY A 73 3.23 -14.91 10.12
CA GLY A 73 2.58 -16.15 10.53
C GLY A 73 2.38 -16.24 12.05
N GLU A 74 3.41 -15.92 12.83
CA GLU A 74 3.34 -15.90 14.30
C GLU A 74 2.32 -14.87 14.80
N MET A 75 2.37 -13.64 14.28
CA MET A 75 1.41 -12.59 14.66
C MET A 75 -0.02 -12.93 14.25
N LYS A 76 -0.23 -13.58 13.10
CA LYS A 76 -1.54 -14.10 12.68
C LYS A 76 -2.10 -15.14 13.66
N GLN A 77 -1.24 -15.99 14.21
CA GLN A 77 -1.63 -16.99 15.22
C GLN A 77 -1.95 -16.33 16.55
N PHE A 78 -1.17 -15.33 16.96
CA PHE A 78 -1.39 -14.58 18.20
C PHE A 78 -2.61 -13.66 18.16
N PHE A 79 -2.93 -13.09 17.00
CA PHE A 79 -4.02 -12.12 16.83
C PHE A 79 -4.98 -12.53 15.69
N PRO A 80 -5.66 -13.68 15.78
CA PRO A 80 -6.48 -14.21 14.70
C PRO A 80 -7.73 -13.35 14.41
N GLU A 81 -8.16 -12.54 15.39
CA GLU A 81 -9.33 -11.67 15.31
C GLU A 81 -8.99 -10.21 14.91
N ASN A 82 -7.71 -9.87 14.81
CA ASN A 82 -7.25 -8.52 14.48
C ASN A 82 -6.67 -8.44 13.06
N ALA A 83 -6.43 -7.21 12.60
CA ALA A 83 -5.91 -6.96 11.26
C ALA A 83 -4.38 -7.12 11.21
N VAL A 84 -3.93 -8.37 11.16
CA VAL A 84 -2.52 -8.72 10.87
C VAL A 84 -2.33 -8.78 9.36
N ASN A 85 -1.47 -7.91 8.84
CA ASN A 85 -1.21 -7.71 7.42
C ASN A 85 0.29 -7.82 7.09
N TYR A 86 0.60 -7.99 5.80
CA TYR A 86 1.94 -8.23 5.29
C TYR A 86 2.28 -7.25 4.18
N PHE A 87 3.42 -6.56 4.29
CA PHE A 87 3.83 -5.50 3.38
C PHE A 87 5.29 -5.64 2.95
N VAL A 88 5.53 -6.34 1.85
CA VAL A 88 6.87 -6.48 1.26
C VAL A 88 6.85 -6.08 -0.20
N SER A 89 8.02 -6.06 -0.85
CA SER A 89 8.08 -5.90 -2.31
C SER A 89 7.25 -6.99 -2.99
N TYR A 90 6.28 -6.55 -3.78
CA TYR A 90 5.45 -7.36 -4.67
C TYR A 90 6.15 -7.84 -5.93
N TYR A 91 7.44 -7.55 -6.11
CA TYR A 91 8.18 -8.09 -7.24
C TYR A 91 8.72 -9.48 -6.90
N ASP A 92 8.39 -10.45 -7.75
CA ASP A 92 9.07 -11.75 -7.80
C ASP A 92 10.42 -11.60 -8.51
N TYR A 93 10.45 -10.78 -9.56
CA TYR A 93 11.65 -10.35 -10.26
C TYR A 93 11.61 -8.84 -10.50
N TYR A 94 12.75 -8.18 -10.36
CA TYR A 94 12.89 -6.74 -10.61
C TYR A 94 14.29 -6.41 -11.10
N GLN A 95 14.35 -5.81 -12.28
CA GLN A 95 15.53 -5.17 -12.86
C GLN A 95 15.25 -3.67 -12.96
N PRO A 96 16.03 -2.82 -12.28
CA PRO A 96 15.89 -1.37 -12.41
C PRO A 96 16.32 -0.90 -13.79
N GLU A 97 15.75 0.21 -14.24
CA GLU A 97 16.28 0.98 -15.35
C GLU A 97 17.67 1.51 -14.99
N ALA A 98 18.65 1.30 -15.85
CA ALA A 98 20.01 1.76 -15.60
C ALA A 98 20.74 2.09 -16.90
N TYR A 99 21.70 3.01 -16.81
CA TYR A 99 22.64 3.29 -17.89
C TYR A 99 24.06 3.06 -17.40
N MET A 100 24.83 2.23 -18.11
CA MET A 100 26.23 1.92 -17.84
C MET A 100 27.13 2.75 -18.76
N PRO A 101 27.77 3.83 -18.27
CA PRO A 101 28.56 4.72 -19.12
C PRO A 101 29.79 4.04 -19.72
N THR A 102 30.40 3.12 -18.98
CA THR A 102 31.62 2.39 -19.38
C THR A 102 31.43 1.54 -20.63
N THR A 103 30.22 1.01 -20.83
CA THR A 103 29.88 0.14 -21.97
C THR A 103 28.86 0.80 -22.90
N ASN A 104 28.45 2.04 -22.61
CA ASN A 104 27.37 2.74 -23.29
C ASN A 104 26.11 1.87 -23.45
N THR A 105 25.73 1.17 -22.38
CA THR A 105 24.61 0.21 -22.39
C THR A 105 23.44 0.77 -21.59
N TYR A 106 22.28 0.84 -22.20
CA TYR A 106 21.02 1.09 -21.52
C TYR A 106 20.36 -0.25 -21.17
N ILE A 107 19.97 -0.40 -19.92
CA ILE A 107 19.32 -1.58 -19.36
C ILE A 107 17.87 -1.18 -19.12
N GLU A 108 16.96 -1.81 -19.87
CA GLU A 108 15.53 -1.60 -19.70
C GLU A 108 15.04 -2.14 -18.36
N LYS A 109 14.04 -1.46 -17.81
CA LYS A 109 13.29 -1.95 -16.67
C LYS A 109 12.54 -3.20 -17.07
N ASP A 110 12.66 -4.25 -16.25
CA ASP A 110 11.92 -5.49 -16.41
C ASP A 110 11.46 -5.98 -15.04
N LEU A 111 10.24 -6.48 -14.94
CA LEU A 111 9.64 -6.84 -13.66
C LEU A 111 8.56 -7.91 -13.80
N GLN A 112 8.36 -8.63 -12.70
CA GLN A 112 7.26 -9.56 -12.54
C GLN A 112 6.58 -9.30 -11.20
N ILE A 113 5.28 -8.96 -11.25
CA ILE A 113 4.47 -8.67 -10.06
C ILE A 113 3.82 -9.95 -9.56
N ASN A 114 3.85 -10.10 -8.24
CA ASN A 114 3.14 -11.11 -7.48
C ASN A 114 1.79 -10.54 -7.01
N GLU A 115 0.70 -10.97 -7.65
CA GLU A 115 -0.65 -10.46 -7.38
C GLU A 115 -1.12 -10.72 -5.93
N GLU A 116 -0.66 -11.80 -5.29
CA GLU A 116 -1.00 -12.09 -3.89
C GLU A 116 -0.32 -11.11 -2.93
N ILE A 117 0.94 -10.74 -3.19
CA ILE A 117 1.62 -9.72 -2.38
C ILE A 117 1.02 -8.34 -2.63
N GLU A 118 0.65 -8.01 -3.88
CA GLU A 118 -0.03 -6.75 -4.20
C GLU A 118 -1.36 -6.60 -3.44
N LYS A 119 -2.18 -7.67 -3.43
CA LYS A 119 -3.39 -7.73 -2.59
C LYS A 119 -3.07 -7.45 -1.12
N LEU A 120 -2.05 -8.09 -0.56
CA LEU A 120 -1.68 -7.91 0.85
C LEU A 120 -1.19 -6.48 1.15
N ARG A 121 -0.50 -5.84 0.19
CA ARG A 121 -0.12 -4.43 0.30
C ARG A 121 -1.33 -3.50 0.33
N LEU A 122 -2.27 -3.68 -0.61
CA LEU A 122 -3.53 -2.93 -0.64
C LEU A 122 -4.37 -3.18 0.61
N ARG A 123 -4.40 -4.43 1.11
CA ARG A 123 -5.08 -4.76 2.36
C ARG A 123 -4.46 -4.04 3.55
N SER A 124 -3.13 -3.89 3.58
CA SER A 124 -2.42 -3.18 4.63
C SER A 124 -2.82 -1.70 4.67
N THR A 125 -2.77 -1.00 3.52
CA THR A 125 -3.13 0.42 3.46
C THR A 125 -4.61 0.66 3.73
N SER A 126 -5.50 -0.12 3.12
CA SER A 126 -6.94 -0.07 3.38
C SER A 126 -7.27 -0.31 4.85
N SER A 127 -6.56 -1.23 5.52
CA SER A 127 -6.73 -1.46 6.97
C SER A 127 -6.36 -0.23 7.79
N LEU A 128 -5.24 0.43 7.47
CA LEU A 128 -4.79 1.63 8.18
C LEU A 128 -5.77 2.80 8.05
N ILE A 129 -6.32 3.03 6.85
CA ILE A 129 -7.24 4.15 6.61
C ILE A 129 -8.71 3.83 6.92
N SER A 130 -9.02 2.58 7.25
CA SER A 130 -10.38 2.16 7.61
C SER A 130 -10.90 2.79 8.92
N GLY A 131 -10.02 3.39 9.72
CA GLY A 131 -10.32 3.86 11.07
C GLY A 131 -10.16 2.78 12.15
N ARG A 132 -9.86 1.53 11.76
CA ARG A 132 -9.45 0.48 12.70
C ARG A 132 -8.09 0.80 13.31
N ARG A 133 -7.92 0.46 14.58
CA ARG A 133 -6.66 0.66 15.33
C ARG A 133 -5.96 -0.64 15.70
N ASP A 134 -6.64 -1.76 15.57
CA ASP A 134 -6.11 -3.09 15.84
C ASP A 134 -5.36 -3.66 14.60
N VAL A 135 -4.41 -2.88 14.08
CA VAL A 135 -3.65 -3.19 12.86
C VAL A 135 -2.19 -3.49 13.20
N ILE A 136 -1.71 -4.66 12.80
CA ILE A 136 -0.29 -5.02 12.80
C ILE A 136 0.13 -5.19 11.34
N ILE A 137 1.17 -4.48 10.91
CA ILE A 137 1.77 -4.71 9.60
C ILE A 137 3.18 -5.23 9.80
N VAL A 138 3.44 -6.43 9.27
CA VAL A 138 4.80 -6.96 9.17
C VAL A 138 5.37 -6.61 7.81
N SER A 139 6.49 -5.91 7.79
CA SER A 139 7.05 -5.32 6.59
C SER A 139 8.55 -5.58 6.44
N SER A 140 9.01 -5.56 5.19
CA SER A 140 10.43 -5.37 4.88
C SER A 140 10.74 -3.86 4.76
N ILE A 141 11.97 -3.51 4.37
CA ILE A 141 12.30 -2.13 3.96
C ILE A 141 11.39 -1.54 2.86
N SER A 142 10.48 -2.33 2.27
CA SER A 142 9.47 -1.77 1.37
C SER A 142 8.59 -0.70 2.02
N CYS A 143 8.48 -0.63 3.35
CA CYS A 143 7.69 0.40 4.04
C CYS A 143 8.21 1.83 3.87
N ILE A 144 9.50 2.00 3.52
CA ILE A 144 10.11 3.33 3.32
C ILE A 144 10.14 3.77 1.85
N TYR A 145 9.69 2.90 0.94
CA TYR A 145 9.62 3.22 -0.50
C TYR A 145 8.36 4.02 -0.84
N GLY A 146 8.46 4.75 -1.95
CA GLY A 146 7.39 5.59 -2.50
C GLY A 146 6.05 4.87 -2.64
N MET A 147 5.00 5.53 -2.17
CA MET A 147 3.61 5.13 -2.27
C MET A 147 2.77 6.35 -2.68
N GLY A 148 1.54 6.11 -3.11
CA GLY A 148 0.59 7.21 -3.37
C GLY A 148 0.34 8.06 -2.13
N ASN A 149 -0.12 9.29 -2.36
CA ASN A 149 -0.50 10.19 -1.29
C ASN A 149 -1.64 9.59 -0.44
N PRO A 150 -1.46 9.42 0.89
CA PRO A 150 -2.49 8.88 1.77
C PRO A 150 -3.80 9.68 1.74
N GLU A 151 -3.72 11.00 1.58
CA GLU A 151 -4.89 11.88 1.53
C GLU A 151 -5.72 11.62 0.27
N ASP A 152 -5.06 11.47 -0.89
CA ASP A 152 -5.77 11.16 -2.14
C ASP A 152 -6.37 9.76 -2.08
N PHE A 153 -5.62 8.77 -1.56
CA PHE A 153 -6.12 7.42 -1.37
C PHE A 153 -7.36 7.39 -0.44
N SER A 154 -7.34 8.18 0.65
CA SER A 154 -8.48 8.30 1.57
C SER A 154 -9.68 9.03 0.95
N LYS A 155 -9.46 10.06 0.13
CA LYS A 155 -10.54 10.80 -0.55
C LYS A 155 -11.21 9.95 -1.63
N SER A 156 -10.48 9.02 -2.21
CA SER A 156 -10.99 8.08 -3.22
C SER A 156 -11.74 6.88 -2.62
N VAL A 157 -11.98 6.82 -1.31
CA VAL A 157 -12.79 5.74 -0.72
C VAL A 157 -14.27 5.97 -1.02
N TYR A 158 -14.89 5.01 -1.68
CA TYR A 158 -16.33 5.06 -1.97
C TYR A 158 -17.13 4.35 -0.88
N ARG A 159 -17.94 5.13 -0.15
CA ARG A 159 -18.76 4.64 0.98
C ARG A 159 -20.23 4.72 0.62
N PHE A 160 -20.96 3.64 0.85
CA PHE A 160 -22.39 3.56 0.60
C PHE A 160 -23.03 2.49 1.50
N GLY A 161 -24.34 2.59 1.68
CA GLY A 161 -25.13 1.62 2.46
C GLY A 161 -26.49 1.33 1.83
N VAL A 162 -27.23 0.40 2.44
CA VAL A 162 -28.62 0.13 2.07
C VAL A 162 -29.44 1.43 2.18
N GLY A 163 -30.25 1.71 1.16
CA GLY A 163 -31.02 2.95 1.03
C GLY A 163 -30.27 4.12 0.39
N THR A 164 -29.01 3.93 -0.01
CA THR A 164 -28.29 4.95 -0.79
C THR A 164 -28.94 5.12 -2.17
N ARG A 165 -29.36 6.34 -2.49
CA ARG A 165 -29.93 6.68 -3.80
C ARG A 165 -28.83 7.09 -4.78
N VAL A 166 -28.52 6.22 -5.72
CA VAL A 166 -27.53 6.42 -6.78
C VAL A 166 -27.92 5.62 -8.01
N SER A 167 -27.95 6.27 -9.17
CA SER A 167 -28.21 5.52 -10.42
C SER A 167 -27.09 4.52 -10.67
N ARG A 168 -27.44 3.35 -11.21
CA ARG A 168 -26.46 2.30 -11.48
C ARG A 168 -25.28 2.83 -12.32
N ASN A 169 -25.54 3.64 -13.35
CA ASN A 169 -24.47 4.19 -14.19
C ASN A 169 -23.53 5.11 -13.40
N ALA A 170 -24.06 5.97 -12.52
CA ALA A 170 -23.22 6.81 -11.66
C ALA A 170 -22.38 5.96 -10.70
N PHE A 171 -22.96 4.90 -10.14
CA PHE A 171 -22.24 3.94 -9.30
C PHE A 171 -21.08 3.27 -10.06
N LEU A 172 -21.32 2.79 -11.30
CA LEU A 172 -20.27 2.20 -12.14
C LEU A 172 -19.17 3.22 -12.49
N HIS A 173 -19.54 4.48 -12.76
CA HIS A 173 -18.55 5.54 -13.01
C HIS A 173 -17.64 5.77 -11.80
N HIS A 174 -18.19 5.80 -10.59
CA HIS A 174 -17.36 5.90 -9.38
C HIS A 174 -16.40 4.72 -9.24
N LEU A 175 -16.82 3.49 -9.54
CA LEU A 175 -15.90 2.33 -9.51
C LEU A 175 -14.72 2.49 -10.47
N VAL A 176 -14.97 3.03 -11.67
CA VAL A 176 -13.90 3.32 -12.64
C VAL A 176 -12.97 4.43 -12.14
N GLU A 177 -13.50 5.46 -11.46
CA GLU A 177 -12.69 6.54 -10.87
C GLU A 177 -11.74 6.03 -9.78
N ILE A 178 -12.14 4.98 -9.06
CA ILE A 178 -11.30 4.32 -8.05
C ILE A 178 -10.55 3.10 -8.63
N LEU A 179 -10.34 3.10 -9.95
CA LEU A 179 -9.47 2.21 -10.73
C LEU A 179 -9.95 0.76 -10.86
N TYR A 180 -11.25 0.49 -10.70
CA TYR A 180 -11.79 -0.83 -11.00
C TYR A 180 -12.14 -0.97 -12.49
N ALA A 181 -11.87 -2.16 -13.04
CA ALA A 181 -12.18 -2.48 -14.42
C ALA A 181 -13.50 -3.25 -14.56
N ARG A 182 -14.31 -2.90 -15.56
CA ARG A 182 -15.50 -3.68 -15.90
C ARG A 182 -15.10 -4.98 -16.60
N THR A 183 -15.73 -6.09 -16.22
CA THR A 183 -15.55 -7.39 -16.86
C THR A 183 -16.89 -8.07 -17.15
N ILE A 184 -16.89 -9.00 -18.11
CA ILE A 184 -18.04 -9.85 -18.46
C ILE A 184 -17.75 -11.31 -18.07
N ASN A 185 -16.52 -11.78 -18.35
CA ASN A 185 -16.15 -13.18 -18.22
C ASN A 185 -15.21 -13.40 -17.02
N ASP A 186 -14.06 -12.73 -17.03
CA ASP A 186 -12.99 -12.93 -16.05
C ASP A 186 -13.22 -12.06 -14.82
N PHE A 187 -13.87 -12.62 -13.79
CA PHE A 187 -14.17 -11.93 -12.53
C PHE A 187 -13.05 -12.13 -11.52
N LYS A 188 -12.06 -11.23 -11.58
CA LYS A 188 -10.88 -11.21 -10.71
C LYS A 188 -10.84 -9.97 -9.82
N ARG A 189 -9.90 -9.94 -8.88
CA ARG A 189 -9.66 -8.78 -7.99
C ARG A 189 -9.47 -7.49 -8.79
N GLY A 190 -10.01 -6.38 -8.28
CA GLY A 190 -9.98 -5.09 -8.95
C GLY A 190 -10.96 -4.96 -10.13
N THR A 191 -11.91 -5.89 -10.26
CA THR A 191 -12.93 -5.83 -11.32
C THR A 191 -14.35 -5.78 -10.77
N PHE A 192 -15.29 -5.33 -11.60
CA PHE A 192 -16.72 -5.43 -11.34
C PHE A 192 -17.48 -5.94 -12.57
N ARG A 193 -18.62 -6.57 -12.36
CA ARG A 193 -19.53 -7.04 -13.41
C ARG A 193 -20.97 -6.70 -13.09
N VAL A 194 -21.80 -6.63 -14.12
CA VAL A 194 -23.23 -6.27 -14.01
C VAL A 194 -24.07 -7.43 -14.49
N LYS A 195 -25.06 -7.84 -13.71
CA LYS A 195 -26.03 -8.90 -14.04
C LYS A 195 -27.44 -8.43 -13.70
N GLY A 196 -28.18 -7.95 -14.70
CA GLY A 196 -29.49 -7.33 -14.47
C GLY A 196 -29.35 -6.15 -13.51
N ASP A 197 -30.06 -6.21 -12.39
CA ASP A 197 -30.09 -5.16 -11.37
C ASP A 197 -29.05 -5.36 -10.25
N THR A 198 -28.12 -6.30 -10.45
CA THR A 198 -27.02 -6.54 -9.50
C THR A 198 -25.68 -6.11 -10.08
N VAL A 199 -24.84 -5.54 -9.21
CA VAL A 199 -23.43 -5.27 -9.49
C VAL A 199 -22.59 -6.11 -8.53
N ASP A 200 -21.78 -7.01 -9.07
CA ASP A 200 -20.77 -7.74 -8.30
C ASP A 200 -19.44 -6.97 -8.42
N ILE A 201 -18.80 -6.67 -7.28
CA ILE A 201 -17.48 -6.03 -7.21
C ILE A 201 -16.54 -7.00 -6.52
N TYR A 202 -15.36 -7.26 -7.08
CA TYR A 202 -14.31 -8.02 -6.41
C TYR A 202 -13.21 -7.05 -5.94
N PRO A 203 -13.18 -6.67 -4.65
CA PRO A 203 -12.17 -5.76 -4.13
C PRO A 203 -10.74 -6.24 -4.36
N ALA A 204 -9.82 -5.32 -4.66
CA ALA A 204 -8.43 -5.65 -4.95
C ALA A 204 -7.66 -6.23 -3.74
N TYR A 205 -8.20 -6.02 -2.53
CA TYR A 205 -7.55 -6.29 -1.24
C TYR A 205 -8.25 -7.37 -0.40
N MET A 206 -9.28 -8.03 -0.93
CA MET A 206 -10.07 -9.05 -0.22
C MET A 206 -10.10 -10.37 -0.98
N ASP A 207 -10.56 -11.43 -0.29
CA ASP A 207 -10.75 -12.76 -0.86
C ASP A 207 -12.24 -13.07 -1.15
N HIS A 208 -13.16 -12.24 -0.64
CA HIS A 208 -14.57 -12.25 -1.01
C HIS A 208 -14.93 -11.06 -1.91
N ALA A 209 -16.02 -11.21 -2.65
CA ALA A 209 -16.61 -10.14 -3.46
C ALA A 209 -17.84 -9.56 -2.77
N TYR A 210 -18.30 -8.41 -3.23
CA TYR A 210 -19.56 -7.80 -2.82
C TYR A 210 -20.59 -7.89 -3.94
N ARG A 211 -21.84 -8.15 -3.60
CA ARG A 211 -22.99 -8.01 -4.48
C ARG A 211 -23.90 -6.90 -3.97
N ILE A 212 -24.17 -5.96 -4.85
CA ILE A 212 -25.03 -4.80 -4.64
C ILE A 212 -26.26 -4.97 -5.50
N SER A 213 -27.42 -5.11 -4.88
CA SER A 213 -28.72 -5.20 -5.55
C SER A 213 -29.37 -3.83 -5.59
N PHE A 214 -29.85 -3.44 -6.77
CA PHE A 214 -30.53 -2.17 -7.00
C PHE A 214 -32.03 -2.39 -7.22
N PHE A 215 -32.85 -1.47 -6.71
CA PHE A 215 -34.24 -1.29 -7.11
C PHE A 215 -34.40 0.11 -7.71
N GLY A 216 -34.36 0.19 -9.05
CA GLY A 216 -34.27 1.48 -9.75
C GLY A 216 -32.94 2.19 -9.43
N ASP A 217 -33.02 3.32 -8.73
CA ASP A 217 -31.86 4.12 -8.31
C ASP A 217 -31.52 3.95 -6.82
N ASP A 218 -32.14 3.00 -6.13
CA ASP A 218 -31.88 2.76 -4.70
C ASP A 218 -31.12 1.44 -4.50
N ILE A 219 -30.09 1.47 -3.65
CA ILE A 219 -29.41 0.25 -3.19
C ILE A 219 -30.32 -0.47 -2.19
N GLU A 220 -30.83 -1.64 -2.55
CA GLU A 220 -31.78 -2.41 -1.76
C GLU A 220 -31.08 -3.42 -0.83
N GLU A 221 -30.02 -4.06 -1.31
CA GLU A 221 -29.34 -5.12 -0.56
C GLU A 221 -27.83 -5.12 -0.83
N LEU A 222 -27.06 -5.30 0.24
CA LEU A 222 -25.61 -5.48 0.21
C LEU A 222 -25.26 -6.85 0.79
N THR A 223 -24.46 -7.62 0.06
CA THR A 223 -24.02 -8.95 0.49
C THR A 223 -22.55 -9.18 0.20
N ALA A 224 -21.85 -9.85 1.11
CA ALA A 224 -20.58 -10.49 0.80
C ALA A 224 -20.86 -11.85 0.12
N ILE A 225 -20.13 -12.15 -0.95
CA ILE A 225 -20.28 -13.37 -1.73
C ILE A 225 -18.93 -14.04 -1.97
N ASP A 226 -18.94 -15.36 -2.10
CA ASP A 226 -17.81 -16.11 -2.64
C ASP A 226 -17.67 -15.78 -4.15
N PRO A 227 -16.50 -15.30 -4.63
CA PRO A 227 -16.36 -14.79 -6.00
C PRO A 227 -16.47 -15.88 -7.07
N ILE A 228 -16.23 -17.15 -6.71
CA ILE A 228 -16.22 -18.28 -7.63
C ILE A 228 -17.62 -18.89 -7.74
N THR A 229 -18.23 -19.21 -6.60
CA THR A 229 -19.53 -19.90 -6.52
C THR A 229 -20.71 -18.93 -6.53
N GLY A 230 -20.49 -17.67 -6.18
CA GLY A 230 -21.53 -16.64 -6.06
C GLY A 230 -22.47 -16.83 -4.86
N LYS A 231 -22.13 -17.74 -3.93
CA LYS A 231 -22.90 -17.98 -2.71
C LYS A 231 -22.76 -16.82 -1.74
N THR A 232 -23.87 -16.40 -1.14
CA THR A 232 -23.88 -15.41 -0.07
C THR A 232 -23.16 -15.94 1.17
N ILE A 233 -22.26 -15.13 1.70
CA ILE A 233 -21.53 -15.35 2.95
C ILE A 233 -22.29 -14.65 4.08
N GLU A 234 -22.52 -13.35 3.93
CA GLU A 234 -23.22 -12.52 4.92
C GLU A 234 -23.93 -11.33 4.26
N LYS A 235 -24.92 -10.77 4.97
CA LYS A 235 -25.59 -9.51 4.61
C LYS A 235 -24.92 -8.35 5.34
N LEU A 236 -24.85 -7.20 4.69
CA LEU A 236 -24.18 -6.00 5.18
C LEU A 236 -25.14 -4.81 5.16
N GLU A 237 -24.93 -3.84 6.06
CA GLU A 237 -25.69 -2.58 6.07
C GLU A 237 -24.97 -1.48 5.28
N ASP A 238 -23.64 -1.46 5.36
CA ASP A 238 -22.76 -0.51 4.69
C ASP A 238 -21.49 -1.18 4.16
N ILE A 239 -20.88 -0.55 3.15
CA ILE A 239 -19.64 -0.97 2.52
C ILE A 239 -18.76 0.26 2.26
N SER A 240 -17.45 0.09 2.45
CA SER A 240 -16.42 1.00 1.96
C SER A 240 -15.54 0.29 0.93
N ILE A 241 -15.54 0.78 -0.31
CA ILE A 241 -14.66 0.30 -1.38
C ILE A 241 -13.45 1.23 -1.48
N TYR A 242 -12.27 0.66 -1.25
CA TYR A 242 -10.99 1.36 -1.41
C TYR A 242 -10.50 1.24 -2.85
N PRO A 243 -9.64 2.17 -3.33
CA PRO A 243 -9.11 2.09 -4.69
C PRO A 243 -8.42 0.77 -5.01
N ALA A 244 -8.53 0.33 -6.27
CA ALA A 244 -7.93 -0.92 -6.73
C ALA A 244 -6.39 -0.86 -6.86
N ASN A 245 -5.80 0.33 -6.75
CA ASN A 245 -4.36 0.57 -6.81
C ASN A 245 -3.93 1.56 -5.72
N LEU A 246 -2.68 1.46 -5.27
CA LEU A 246 -2.08 2.36 -4.28
C LEU A 246 -1.82 3.76 -4.83
N PHE A 247 -1.58 3.86 -6.14
CA PHE A 247 -1.30 5.13 -6.81
C PHE A 247 -2.58 5.65 -7.44
N VAL A 248 -3.21 6.62 -6.77
CA VAL A 248 -4.45 7.25 -7.21
C VAL A 248 -4.19 8.74 -7.41
N THR A 249 -4.29 9.20 -8.65
CA THR A 249 -4.13 10.60 -9.00
C THR A 249 -5.49 11.20 -9.37
N PRO A 250 -5.96 12.27 -8.68
CA PRO A 250 -7.16 12.98 -9.09
C PRO A 250 -7.04 13.51 -10.53
N LYS A 251 -8.10 13.40 -11.33
CA LYS A 251 -8.11 13.83 -12.75
C LYS A 251 -7.67 15.28 -12.92
N ASP A 252 -8.12 16.17 -12.05
CA ASP A 252 -7.78 17.60 -12.13
C ASP A 252 -6.27 17.85 -11.96
N ARG A 253 -5.62 17.08 -11.08
CA ARG A 253 -4.18 17.16 -10.86
C ARG A 253 -3.38 16.50 -11.98
N PHE A 254 -3.93 15.47 -12.63
CA PHE A 254 -3.26 14.76 -13.72
C PHE A 254 -2.86 15.71 -14.86
N ASN A 255 -3.79 16.57 -15.30
CA ASN A 255 -3.51 17.55 -16.37
C ASN A 255 -2.49 18.61 -15.95
N GLN A 256 -2.56 19.10 -14.71
CA GLN A 256 -1.57 20.04 -14.16
C GLN A 256 -0.19 19.40 -14.05
N SER A 257 -0.13 18.11 -13.69
CA SER A 257 1.11 17.34 -13.58
C SER A 257 1.81 17.24 -14.93
N ILE A 258 1.06 16.95 -15.99
CA ILE A 258 1.60 16.93 -17.37
C ILE A 258 2.21 18.28 -17.75
N TRP A 259 1.54 19.38 -17.43
CA TRP A 259 2.06 20.71 -17.73
C TRP A 259 3.38 20.99 -16.97
N GLY A 260 3.45 20.61 -15.69
CA GLY A 260 4.68 20.72 -14.91
C GLY A 260 5.83 19.87 -15.47
N ILE A 261 5.53 18.67 -15.97
CA ILE A 261 6.54 17.80 -16.61
C ILE A 261 7.09 18.47 -17.88
N GLN A 262 6.22 19.06 -18.69
CA GLN A 262 6.63 19.77 -19.91
C GLN A 262 7.49 21.00 -19.60
N GLU A 263 7.15 21.77 -18.56
CA GLU A 263 7.93 22.92 -18.14
C GLU A 263 9.35 22.50 -17.67
N GLU A 264 9.45 21.46 -16.82
CA GLU A 264 10.75 20.96 -16.37
C GLU A 264 11.58 20.35 -17.51
N LEU A 265 10.93 19.69 -18.47
CA LEU A 265 11.58 19.21 -19.69
C LEU A 265 12.25 20.35 -20.45
N GLU A 266 11.54 21.45 -20.71
CA GLU A 266 12.09 22.59 -21.45
C GLU A 266 13.28 23.23 -20.70
N VAL A 267 13.18 23.38 -19.38
CA VAL A 267 14.28 23.90 -18.56
C VAL A 267 15.51 22.99 -18.67
N ARG A 268 15.33 21.68 -18.47
CA ARG A 268 16.44 20.71 -18.48
C ARG A 268 17.04 20.55 -19.87
N LYS A 269 16.22 20.55 -20.92
CA LYS A 269 16.65 20.48 -22.32
C LYS A 269 17.54 21.66 -22.69
N ASN A 270 17.11 22.88 -22.37
CA ASN A 270 17.89 24.09 -22.65
C ASN A 270 19.22 24.13 -21.89
N GLN A 271 19.24 23.62 -20.65
CA GLN A 271 20.49 23.46 -19.89
C GLN A 271 21.45 22.50 -20.62
N LEU A 272 21.00 21.31 -21.00
CA LEU A 272 21.82 20.31 -21.70
C LEU A 272 22.36 20.82 -23.04
N LEU A 273 21.54 21.56 -23.80
CA LEU A 273 21.96 22.22 -25.04
C LEU A 273 23.01 23.30 -24.78
N GLY A 274 22.85 24.11 -23.73
CA GLY A 274 23.83 25.11 -23.30
C GLY A 274 25.17 24.49 -22.90
N ASP A 275 25.14 23.28 -22.33
CA ASP A 275 26.32 22.50 -21.94
C ASP A 275 26.95 21.71 -23.12
N GLY A 276 26.38 21.79 -24.33
CA GLY A 276 26.85 21.08 -25.52
C GLY A 276 26.44 19.61 -25.61
N LEU A 277 25.59 19.13 -24.69
CA LEU A 277 25.11 17.75 -24.57
C LEU A 277 23.89 17.49 -25.47
N ASN A 278 24.08 17.66 -26.78
CA ASN A 278 23.00 17.63 -27.77
C ASN A 278 22.29 16.27 -27.87
N LEU A 279 23.03 15.16 -27.70
CA LEU A 279 22.45 13.82 -27.78
C LEU A 279 21.61 13.50 -26.54
N GLU A 280 22.07 13.91 -25.37
CA GLU A 280 21.36 13.74 -24.09
C GLU A 280 20.07 14.56 -24.09
N ALA A 281 20.13 15.81 -24.56
CA ALA A 281 18.95 16.67 -24.71
C ALA A 281 17.90 16.03 -25.62
N LYS A 282 18.33 15.50 -26.78
CA LYS A 282 17.44 14.83 -27.72
C LYS A 282 16.82 13.55 -27.14
N ARG A 283 17.61 12.70 -26.46
CA ARG A 283 17.10 11.48 -25.80
C ARG A 283 16.05 11.80 -24.75
N LEU A 284 16.31 12.83 -23.93
CA LEU A 284 15.38 13.27 -22.88
C LEU A 284 14.06 13.76 -23.49
N GLU A 285 14.13 14.60 -24.52
CA GLU A 285 12.96 15.13 -25.22
C GLU A 285 12.12 14.04 -25.87
N GLU A 286 12.74 13.11 -26.59
CA GLU A 286 12.04 12.00 -27.25
C GLU A 286 11.33 11.10 -26.21
N ARG A 287 12.02 10.72 -25.12
CA ARG A 287 11.45 9.86 -24.09
C ARG A 287 10.28 10.52 -23.35
N VAL A 288 10.48 11.75 -22.88
CA VAL A 288 9.46 12.44 -22.07
C VAL A 288 8.23 12.80 -22.91
N ASN A 289 8.40 13.20 -24.17
CA ASN A 289 7.25 13.47 -25.04
C ASN A 289 6.45 12.20 -25.33
N PHE A 290 7.13 11.07 -25.60
CA PHE A 290 6.45 9.78 -25.75
C PHE A 290 5.66 9.41 -24.49
N ASP A 291 6.29 9.53 -23.31
CA ASP A 291 5.61 9.21 -22.04
C ASP A 291 4.41 10.12 -21.78
N ILE A 292 4.49 11.42 -22.11
CA ILE A 292 3.36 12.36 -22.03
C ILE A 292 2.23 11.97 -22.99
N GLU A 293 2.54 11.58 -24.23
CA GLU A 293 1.52 11.12 -25.18
C GLU A 293 0.81 9.87 -24.65
N MET A 294 1.57 8.90 -24.13
CA MET A 294 1.01 7.70 -23.49
C MET A 294 0.13 8.04 -22.28
N MET A 295 0.55 8.97 -21.42
CA MET A 295 -0.25 9.44 -20.30
C MET A 295 -1.56 10.11 -20.75
N LYS A 296 -1.56 10.89 -21.84
CA LYS A 296 -2.77 11.56 -22.35
C LYS A 296 -3.75 10.59 -22.98
N GLU A 297 -3.25 9.63 -23.75
CA GLU A 297 -4.09 8.68 -24.49
C GLU A 297 -4.59 7.53 -23.61
N LEU A 298 -3.72 6.98 -22.75
CA LEU A 298 -4.01 5.78 -21.96
C LEU A 298 -4.18 6.04 -20.46
N GLY A 299 -3.84 7.25 -19.98
CA GLY A 299 -3.83 7.55 -18.55
C GLY A 299 -2.61 7.00 -17.79
N TYR A 300 -1.67 6.35 -18.48
CA TYR A 300 -0.44 5.82 -17.89
C TYR A 300 0.69 5.72 -18.91
N CYS A 301 1.94 5.63 -18.44
CA CYS A 301 3.12 5.29 -19.24
C CYS A 301 3.97 4.23 -18.50
N SER A 302 4.93 3.63 -19.22
CA SER A 302 5.96 2.81 -18.55
C SER A 302 6.86 3.72 -17.72
N GLY A 303 7.21 3.30 -16.51
CA GLY A 303 8.05 4.13 -15.62
C GLY A 303 7.34 5.35 -15.06
N ILE A 304 6.00 5.35 -14.97
CA ILE A 304 5.21 6.48 -14.45
C ILE A 304 5.67 6.94 -13.05
N GLU A 305 6.27 6.05 -12.26
CA GLU A 305 6.83 6.38 -10.95
C GLU A 305 7.97 7.42 -10.99
N ASN A 306 8.68 7.54 -12.13
CA ASN A 306 9.70 8.57 -12.35
C ASN A 306 9.10 9.99 -12.33
N TYR A 307 7.79 10.10 -12.54
CA TYR A 307 7.03 11.36 -12.51
C TYR A 307 6.23 11.53 -11.22
N SER A 308 6.38 10.63 -10.24
CA SER A 308 5.59 10.59 -9.00
C SER A 308 5.52 11.94 -8.28
N ARG A 309 6.61 12.70 -8.25
CA ARG A 309 6.66 14.04 -7.63
C ARG A 309 5.51 14.94 -8.12
N PHE A 310 5.24 14.94 -9.42
CA PHE A 310 4.19 15.75 -10.01
C PHE A 310 2.80 15.25 -9.61
N PHE A 311 2.57 13.96 -9.75
CA PHE A 311 1.28 13.34 -9.46
C PHE A 311 0.90 13.39 -7.97
N ASP A 312 1.89 13.31 -7.09
CA ASP A 312 1.70 13.46 -5.64
C ASP A 312 1.49 14.92 -5.21
N GLY A 313 1.71 15.89 -6.09
CA GLY A 313 1.69 17.32 -5.76
C GLY A 313 2.85 17.76 -4.86
N ARG A 314 3.99 17.05 -4.92
CA ARG A 314 5.18 17.34 -4.10
C ARG A 314 6.04 18.43 -4.74
N THR A 315 6.70 19.24 -3.90
CA THR A 315 7.71 20.19 -4.36
C THR A 315 9.07 19.50 -4.58
N PRO A 316 9.97 20.06 -5.41
CA PRO A 316 11.34 19.56 -5.52
C PRO A 316 12.03 19.42 -4.15
N GLY A 317 12.72 18.29 -3.93
CA GLY A 317 13.40 17.97 -2.67
C GLY A 317 12.50 17.41 -1.56
N MET A 318 11.17 17.40 -1.74
CA MET A 318 10.27 16.78 -0.78
C MET A 318 10.31 15.24 -0.90
N ARG A 319 10.51 14.56 0.23
CA ARG A 319 10.52 13.08 0.27
C ARG A 319 9.21 12.49 -0.27
N PRO A 320 9.23 11.28 -0.85
CA PRO A 320 8.01 10.58 -1.21
C PRO A 320 7.17 10.24 0.02
N PHE A 321 5.87 10.05 -0.21
CA PHE A 321 5.00 9.38 0.76
C PHE A 321 5.37 7.90 0.82
N CYS A 322 5.20 7.28 1.97
CA CYS A 322 5.54 5.88 2.22
C CYS A 322 4.54 5.26 3.19
N LEU A 323 4.71 3.98 3.53
CA LEU A 323 3.76 3.28 4.40
C LEU A 323 3.63 3.96 5.78
N LEU A 324 4.71 4.56 6.28
CA LEU A 324 4.72 5.24 7.57
C LEU A 324 3.73 6.42 7.60
N ASP A 325 3.48 7.06 6.45
CA ASP A 325 2.54 8.19 6.35
C ASP A 325 1.06 7.75 6.40
N TYR A 326 0.79 6.44 6.29
CA TYR A 326 -0.55 5.87 6.47
C TYR A 326 -0.86 5.50 7.93
N PHE A 327 0.17 5.43 8.80
CA PHE A 327 -0.04 5.15 10.21
C PHE A 327 -0.56 6.40 10.95
N PRO A 328 -1.39 6.23 11.99
CA PRO A 328 -1.69 7.33 12.90
C PRO A 328 -0.43 7.72 13.69
N ASP A 329 -0.35 8.98 14.14
CA ASP A 329 0.82 9.55 14.83
C ASP A 329 1.29 8.74 16.05
N ASP A 330 0.39 8.00 16.69
CA ASP A 330 0.65 7.29 17.95
C ASP A 330 0.97 5.79 17.77
N TYR A 331 1.38 5.36 16.58
CA TYR A 331 1.75 3.97 16.29
C TYR A 331 3.05 3.52 16.99
N LEU A 332 3.24 2.20 17.08
CA LEU A 332 4.46 1.55 17.57
C LEU A 332 5.28 1.02 16.39
N MET A 333 6.60 1.19 16.42
CA MET A 333 7.52 0.55 15.48
C MET A 333 8.40 -0.46 16.22
N VAL A 334 8.37 -1.71 15.78
CA VAL A 334 9.24 -2.78 16.26
C VAL A 334 10.23 -3.10 15.16
N ILE A 335 11.52 -2.97 15.44
CA ILE A 335 12.59 -3.31 14.49
C ILE A 335 13.20 -4.65 14.89
N ASP A 336 12.82 -5.70 14.17
CA ASP A 336 13.39 -7.04 14.31
C ASP A 336 14.83 -7.07 13.81
N GLU A 337 15.68 -7.80 14.51
CA GLU A 337 17.14 -7.88 14.25
C GLU A 337 17.76 -6.51 13.92
N SER A 338 17.54 -5.53 14.80
CA SER A 338 17.88 -4.11 14.57
C SER A 338 19.33 -3.86 14.16
N HIS A 339 20.26 -4.68 14.63
CA HIS A 339 21.68 -4.63 14.27
C HIS A 339 21.95 -4.87 12.78
N VAL A 340 21.03 -5.52 12.05
CA VAL A 340 21.06 -5.71 10.58
C VAL A 340 20.08 -4.77 9.88
N THR A 341 18.85 -4.68 10.41
CA THR A 341 17.77 -3.91 9.78
C THR A 341 18.07 -2.42 9.72
N VAL A 342 18.66 -1.82 10.76
CA VAL A 342 18.98 -0.37 10.78
C VAL A 342 20.05 0.01 9.74
N PRO A 343 21.20 -0.69 9.63
CA PRO A 343 22.15 -0.46 8.53
C PRO A 343 21.52 -0.60 7.14
N GLN A 344 20.65 -1.58 6.92
CA GLN A 344 19.97 -1.78 5.64
C GLN A 344 19.10 -0.57 5.28
N ILE A 345 18.26 -0.07 6.21
CA ILE A 345 17.44 1.14 6.00
C ILE A 345 18.33 2.31 5.58
N ARG A 346 19.46 2.52 6.27
CA ARG A 346 20.39 3.62 5.97
C ARG A 346 20.99 3.49 4.57
N ALA A 347 21.30 2.28 4.13
CA ALA A 347 21.87 2.04 2.80
C ALA A 347 20.89 2.41 1.67
N MET A 348 19.57 2.25 1.90
CA MET A 348 18.56 2.55 0.87
C MET A 348 18.47 4.04 0.52
N TYR A 349 18.82 4.95 1.46
CA TYR A 349 18.84 6.39 1.20
C TYR A 349 19.76 6.77 0.04
N GLY A 350 20.87 6.04 -0.15
CA GLY A 350 21.79 6.28 -1.27
C GLY A 350 21.23 5.90 -2.64
N GLY A 351 20.17 5.10 -2.69
CA GLY A 351 19.52 4.65 -3.93
C GLY A 351 18.30 5.48 -4.37
N ASP A 352 17.76 6.33 -3.50
CA ASP A 352 16.54 7.13 -3.72
C ASP A 352 16.84 8.64 -3.87
N ARG A 353 18.00 8.98 -4.48
CA ARG A 353 18.54 10.36 -4.55
C ARG A 353 18.55 10.93 -5.96
#